data_AF-A0A954D4F7-F1
#
_entry.id   AF-A0A954D4F7-F1
#
_cell.length_a   1.000
_cell.length_b   1.000
_cell.length_c   1.000
_cell.angle_alpha   90.00
_cell.angle_beta   90.00
_cell.angle_gamma   90.00
#
_symmetry.space_group_name_H-M   'P 1'
#
loop_
_entity.id
_entity.type
_entity.pdbx_description
1 polymer ?
#
loop_
_entity_poly.entity_id
_entity_poly.type
_entity_poly.pdbx_seq_one_letter_code
_entity_poly.pdbx_strand_id
1 'polypeptide(L)'
;GDLDWITLRCLEKDRTRRYQSASELAADLQRHLDCEPVEAGPPSTAYRVRKFLRKRRGAVAAAAALLLALAGGTAVSLWQAKIARDAEQKERGARLDEERQRKRAQSAETRVRATAAQLTQRTAEFERLKGVVILARARKATARLDPPWPDKLPAIAAWQAKDGKRLLALRSELESVVTEVRKRARPWSDAERRRDRAAHPELAELAQLPRALLAVERAADVWAHRRTVSRPELPAQLAAAKAGVLVYEAFMRTARPSFPGRTIYGEEPFGLAAAELALQKRKAGDGSISIESAYNNLIMALRENGLHDEADRRVQEMLPFVPEAQRARSLAGAQRYAEYAKNGAARSATLRERIAQLEQRVSTRSTWSFPTDADKFLHDMLVSLIQDIRSFERKEIVEVGLRRRWADGLAELERDPAYRKRWKDAHDDLAASIPGFDLPVQHGLVPIGKNAKSGMWEFYHLRSAWSALPDVTPAQIPVPTRADYDEHGGLRPTDRLAGIVFVLLPGGTFTIGAQDNDPLGLHYDPEGSRTEGWPQPVTLAPFFLAKHEVTQGQWAALAQGEAPSSHQVGYGQQGTEHRITWQNPVERVTWRMADDLATRFGLRVPTEAQWEYA
;
A
#
# COMPACT_ATOMS: atom_id res chain seq x y z
N GLY A 1 -75.87 -21.33 100.75
CA GLY A 1 -76.05 -22.33 99.68
C GLY A 1 -77.53 -22.56 99.45
N ASP A 2 -77.92 -23.39 98.47
CA ASP A 2 -79.34 -23.63 98.13
C ASP A 2 -80.22 -23.94 99.36
N LEU A 3 -79.72 -24.78 100.29
CA LEU A 3 -80.41 -25.10 101.53
C LEU A 3 -80.60 -23.87 102.43
N ASP A 4 -79.62 -22.97 102.53
CA ASP A 4 -79.79 -21.72 103.29
C ASP A 4 -80.89 -20.86 102.68
N TRP A 5 -80.97 -20.79 101.35
CA TRP A 5 -82.04 -20.04 100.67
C TRP A 5 -83.42 -20.63 100.91
N ILE A 6 -83.53 -21.96 100.83
CA ILE A 6 -84.77 -22.68 101.16
C ILE A 6 -85.17 -22.42 102.61
N THR A 7 -84.22 -22.51 103.54
CA THR A 7 -84.47 -22.34 105.00
C THR A 7 -84.86 -20.89 105.33
N LEU A 8 -84.18 -19.91 104.74
CA LEU A 8 -84.52 -18.49 104.89
C LEU A 8 -85.92 -18.19 104.35
N ARG A 9 -86.30 -18.79 103.22
CA ARG A 9 -87.65 -18.65 102.66
C ARG A 9 -88.74 -19.27 103.55
N CYS A 10 -88.44 -20.33 104.29
CA CYS A 10 -89.35 -20.87 105.32
C CYS A 10 -89.55 -19.92 106.52
N LEU A 11 -88.50 -19.19 106.91
CA LEU A 11 -88.47 -18.32 108.09
C LEU A 11 -88.89 -16.87 107.79
N GLU A 12 -89.20 -16.54 106.54
CA GLU A 12 -89.49 -15.18 106.09
C GLU A 12 -90.61 -14.53 106.91
N LYS A 13 -90.48 -13.28 107.35
CA LYS A 13 -91.47 -12.71 108.29
C LYS A 13 -92.84 -12.45 107.63
N ASP A 14 -92.84 -12.12 106.35
CA ASP A 14 -94.06 -11.94 105.55
C ASP A 14 -94.63 -13.30 105.09
N ARG A 15 -95.87 -13.61 105.50
CA ARG A 15 -96.56 -14.86 105.15
C ARG A 15 -96.72 -15.05 103.65
N THR A 16 -96.84 -13.98 102.86
CA THR A 16 -97.05 -14.10 101.41
C THR A 16 -95.80 -14.53 100.65
N ARG A 17 -94.60 -14.38 101.27
CA ARG A 17 -93.31 -14.69 100.66
C ARG A 17 -92.71 -16.04 101.09
N ARG A 18 -93.32 -16.69 102.08
CA ARG A 18 -93.03 -18.10 102.42
C ARG A 18 -93.57 -19.02 101.33
N TYR A 19 -93.12 -20.28 101.37
CA TYR A 19 -93.78 -21.34 100.61
C TYR A 19 -95.26 -21.40 100.99
N GLN A 20 -96.13 -21.40 99.99
CA GLN A 20 -97.58 -21.40 100.20
C GLN A 20 -98.09 -22.77 100.67
N SER A 21 -97.30 -23.82 100.44
CA SER A 21 -97.60 -25.18 100.88
C SER A 21 -96.33 -26.01 101.15
N ALA A 22 -96.49 -27.13 101.85
CA ALA A 22 -95.40 -28.08 102.10
C ALA A 22 -94.88 -28.74 100.79
N SER A 23 -95.69 -28.81 99.72
CA SER A 23 -95.25 -29.40 98.46
C SER A 23 -94.27 -28.49 97.70
N GLU A 24 -94.41 -27.17 97.83
CA GLU A 24 -93.47 -26.21 97.22
C GLU A 24 -92.09 -26.28 97.90
N LEU A 25 -92.06 -26.42 99.23
CA LEU A 25 -90.82 -26.67 99.97
C LEU A 25 -90.17 -27.99 99.54
N ALA A 26 -90.97 -29.06 99.40
CA ALA A 26 -90.48 -30.35 98.94
C ALA A 26 -89.93 -30.29 97.50
N ALA A 27 -90.57 -29.53 96.61
CA ALA A 27 -90.12 -29.35 95.23
C ALA A 27 -88.77 -28.62 95.16
N ASP A 28 -88.53 -27.63 96.03
CA ASP A 28 -87.24 -26.93 96.09
C ASP A 28 -86.13 -27.79 96.71
N LEU A 29 -86.46 -28.62 97.71
CA LEU A 29 -85.54 -29.63 98.23
C LEU A 29 -85.21 -30.70 97.18
N GLN A 30 -86.19 -31.15 96.41
CA GLN A 30 -85.98 -32.10 95.33
C GLN A 30 -85.09 -31.49 94.23
N ARG A 31 -85.32 -30.23 93.85
CA ARG A 31 -84.41 -29.51 92.94
C ARG A 31 -83.00 -29.40 93.49
N HIS A 32 -82.83 -29.17 94.79
CA HIS A 32 -81.51 -29.17 95.41
C HIS A 32 -80.81 -30.53 95.25
N LEU A 33 -81.53 -31.63 95.54
CA LEU A 33 -81.03 -33.01 95.45
C LEU A 33 -80.70 -33.42 94.01
N ASP A 34 -81.56 -33.08 93.05
CA ASP A 34 -81.39 -33.40 91.63
C ASP A 34 -80.36 -32.48 90.93
N CYS A 35 -79.65 -31.67 91.71
CA CYS A 35 -78.69 -30.68 91.24
C CYS A 35 -79.31 -29.73 90.20
N GLU A 36 -80.55 -29.34 90.41
CA GLU A 36 -81.26 -28.31 89.66
C GLU A 36 -81.18 -26.97 90.38
N PRO A 37 -81.43 -25.85 89.67
CA PRO A 37 -81.57 -24.54 90.28
C PRO A 37 -82.81 -24.50 91.18
N VAL A 38 -82.65 -24.15 92.46
CA VAL A 38 -83.78 -23.97 93.40
C VAL A 38 -84.45 -22.62 93.19
N GLU A 39 -85.77 -22.54 93.35
CA GLU A 39 -86.55 -21.31 93.19
C GLU A 39 -86.35 -20.31 94.34
N ALA A 40 -85.95 -20.77 95.53
CA ALA A 40 -85.50 -19.90 96.61
C ALA A 40 -84.21 -19.13 96.30
N GLY A 41 -83.46 -19.51 95.26
CA GLY A 41 -82.19 -18.86 94.91
C GLY A 41 -82.34 -17.65 93.96
N PRO A 42 -81.38 -16.71 93.98
CA PRO A 42 -81.37 -15.56 93.07
C PRO A 42 -81.22 -16.01 91.60
N PRO A 43 -81.82 -15.28 90.63
CA PRO A 43 -81.75 -15.64 89.21
C PRO A 43 -80.35 -15.35 88.62
N SER A 44 -79.42 -16.31 88.68
CA SER A 44 -78.08 -16.22 88.05
C SER A 44 -77.86 -17.28 86.96
N THR A 45 -77.48 -16.84 85.76
CA THR A 45 -77.13 -17.73 84.63
C THR A 45 -75.87 -18.55 84.88
N ALA A 46 -74.86 -17.98 85.54
CA ALA A 46 -73.64 -18.69 85.92
C ALA A 46 -73.92 -19.87 86.88
N TYR A 47 -74.86 -19.67 87.81
CA TYR A 47 -75.32 -20.72 88.72
C TYR A 47 -76.02 -21.87 87.96
N ARG A 48 -76.89 -21.55 86.99
CA ARG A 48 -77.56 -22.54 86.14
C ARG A 48 -76.58 -23.30 85.24
N VAL A 49 -75.59 -22.61 84.65
CA VAL A 49 -74.54 -23.23 83.81
C VAL A 49 -73.65 -24.17 84.64
N ARG A 50 -73.28 -23.79 85.86
CA ARG A 50 -72.51 -24.65 86.76
C ARG A 50 -73.28 -25.91 87.16
N LYS A 51 -74.59 -25.79 87.42
CA LYS A 51 -75.48 -26.92 87.69
C LYS A 51 -75.65 -27.81 86.44
N PHE A 52 -75.78 -27.23 85.25
CA PHE A 52 -75.83 -27.95 83.97
C PHE A 52 -74.55 -28.75 83.68
N LEU A 53 -73.38 -28.12 83.85
CA LEU A 53 -72.07 -28.78 83.72
C LEU A 53 -71.90 -29.90 84.74
N ARG A 54 -72.48 -29.77 85.95
CA ARG A 54 -72.47 -30.81 86.99
C ARG A 54 -73.43 -31.96 86.69
N LYS A 55 -74.59 -31.70 86.08
CA LYS A 55 -75.60 -32.71 85.71
C LYS A 55 -75.24 -33.49 84.44
N ARG A 56 -74.51 -32.90 83.48
CA ARG A 56 -74.14 -33.52 82.18
C ARG A 56 -72.64 -33.77 81.97
N ARG A 57 -71.90 -34.13 83.03
CA ARG A 57 -70.43 -34.32 83.01
C ARG A 57 -69.93 -35.31 81.95
N GLY A 58 -70.65 -36.40 81.70
CA GLY A 58 -70.26 -37.42 80.71
C GLY A 58 -70.28 -36.92 79.26
N ALA A 59 -71.34 -36.20 78.87
CA ALA A 59 -71.48 -35.67 77.50
C ALA A 59 -70.45 -34.58 77.19
N VAL A 60 -70.13 -33.72 78.17
CA VAL A 60 -69.12 -32.67 78.02
C VAL A 60 -67.71 -33.26 77.90
N ALA A 61 -67.39 -34.31 78.68
CA ALA A 61 -66.11 -34.99 78.60
C ALA A 61 -65.90 -35.67 77.23
N ALA A 62 -66.93 -36.32 76.68
CA ALA A 62 -66.85 -36.97 75.37
C ALA A 62 -66.61 -35.96 74.23
N ALA A 63 -67.32 -34.82 74.24
CA ALA A 63 -67.13 -33.78 73.24
C ALA A 63 -65.72 -33.14 73.30
N ALA A 64 -65.19 -32.93 74.51
CA ALA A 64 -63.84 -32.42 74.70
C ALA A 64 -62.76 -33.40 74.20
N ALA A 65 -62.93 -34.70 74.45
CA ALA A 65 -62.01 -35.74 73.97
C ALA A 65 -61.98 -35.83 72.44
N LEU A 66 -63.14 -35.76 71.78
CA LEU A 66 -63.25 -35.73 70.32
C LEU A 66 -62.54 -34.52 69.71
N LEU A 67 -62.74 -33.33 70.29
CA LEU A 67 -62.06 -32.10 69.83
C LEU A 67 -60.54 -32.19 69.99
N LEU A 68 -60.05 -32.73 71.11
CA LEU A 68 -58.62 -32.91 71.34
C LEU A 68 -58.01 -33.94 70.40
N ALA A 69 -58.71 -35.05 70.11
CA ALA A 69 -58.26 -36.05 69.14
C ALA A 69 -58.18 -35.47 67.72
N LEU A 70 -59.18 -34.67 67.32
CA LEU A 70 -59.18 -34.00 66.01
C LEU A 70 -58.05 -32.96 65.91
N ALA A 71 -57.86 -32.14 66.94
CA ALA A 71 -56.80 -31.15 67.01
C ALA A 71 -55.40 -31.80 67.01
N GLY A 72 -55.23 -32.91 67.74
CA GLY A 72 -53.98 -33.68 67.75
C GLY A 72 -53.66 -34.30 66.39
N GLY A 73 -54.63 -34.97 65.76
CA GLY A 73 -54.45 -35.60 64.45
C GLY A 73 -54.16 -34.58 63.34
N THR A 74 -54.83 -33.42 63.36
CA THR A 74 -54.56 -32.33 62.41
C THR A 74 -53.20 -31.70 62.63
N ALA A 75 -52.78 -31.47 63.88
CA ALA A 75 -51.45 -30.94 64.19
C ALA A 75 -50.32 -31.87 63.72
N VAL A 76 -50.45 -33.18 63.94
CA VAL A 76 -49.48 -34.19 63.47
C VAL A 76 -49.42 -34.24 61.94
N SER A 77 -50.58 -34.22 61.27
CA SER A 77 -50.64 -34.25 59.80
C SER A 77 -49.98 -33.01 59.18
N LEU A 78 -50.20 -31.83 59.76
CA LEU A 78 -49.56 -30.59 59.30
C LEU A 78 -48.05 -30.58 59.57
N TRP A 79 -47.62 -31.12 60.71
CA TRP A 79 -46.20 -31.24 61.03
C TRP A 79 -45.47 -32.18 60.06
N GLN A 80 -46.05 -33.35 59.78
CA GLN A 80 -45.51 -34.29 58.80
C GLN A 80 -45.48 -33.70 57.38
N ALA A 81 -46.55 -33.01 56.96
CA ALA A 81 -46.60 -32.33 55.67
C ALA A 81 -45.54 -31.22 55.55
N LYS A 82 -45.23 -30.51 56.64
CA LYS A 82 -44.16 -29.51 56.67
C LYS A 82 -42.78 -30.14 56.50
N ILE A 83 -42.48 -31.22 57.22
CA ILE A 83 -41.19 -31.92 57.12
C ILE A 83 -40.96 -32.46 55.71
N ALA A 84 -41.98 -33.08 55.10
CA ALA A 84 -41.89 -33.60 53.73
C ALA A 84 -41.64 -32.48 52.72
N ARG A 85 -42.30 -31.33 52.86
CA ARG A 85 -42.09 -30.16 52.00
C ARG A 85 -40.71 -29.52 52.18
N ASP A 86 -40.23 -29.43 53.42
CA ASP A 86 -38.89 -28.89 53.72
C ASP A 86 -37.78 -29.78 53.14
N ALA A 87 -37.97 -31.11 53.14
CA ALA A 87 -37.05 -32.06 52.51
C ALA A 87 -37.02 -31.92 50.98
N GLU A 88 -38.20 -31.86 50.33
CA GLU A 88 -38.29 -31.66 48.87
C GLU A 88 -37.71 -30.30 48.44
N GLN A 89 -37.95 -29.23 49.22
CA GLN A 89 -37.42 -27.91 48.90
C GLN A 89 -35.90 -27.87 49.01
N LYS A 90 -35.29 -28.54 49.99
CA LYS A 90 -33.83 -28.64 50.10
C LYS A 90 -33.22 -29.41 48.95
N GLU A 91 -33.85 -30.52 48.53
CA GLU A 91 -33.34 -31.31 47.42
C GLU A 91 -33.47 -30.57 46.08
N ARG A 92 -34.59 -29.88 45.85
CA ARG A 92 -34.76 -29.01 44.68
C ARG A 92 -33.77 -27.85 44.70
N GLY A 93 -33.54 -27.24 45.86
CA GLY A 93 -32.53 -26.19 46.04
C GLY A 93 -31.12 -26.69 45.68
N ALA A 94 -30.71 -27.85 46.21
CA ALA A 94 -29.42 -28.46 45.94
C ALA A 94 -29.24 -28.81 44.45
N ARG A 95 -30.25 -29.41 43.80
CA ARG A 95 -30.20 -29.72 42.36
C ARG A 95 -30.10 -28.45 41.50
N LEU A 96 -30.84 -27.40 41.84
CA LEU A 96 -30.78 -26.12 41.13
C LEU A 96 -29.43 -25.43 41.32
N ASP A 97 -28.84 -25.52 42.51
CA ASP A 97 -27.52 -24.98 42.79
C ASP A 97 -26.41 -25.77 42.08
N GLU A 98 -26.50 -27.10 42.03
CA GLU A 98 -25.60 -27.95 41.22
C GLU A 98 -25.71 -27.62 39.73
N GLU A 99 -26.92 -27.47 39.17
CA GLU A 99 -27.11 -27.06 37.78
C GLU A 99 -26.54 -25.66 37.50
N ARG A 100 -26.76 -24.71 38.42
CA ARG A 100 -26.18 -23.37 38.31
C ARG A 100 -24.66 -23.42 38.36
N GLN A 101 -24.07 -24.23 39.23
CA GLN A 101 -22.63 -24.42 39.32
C GLN A 101 -22.07 -25.06 38.04
N ARG A 102 -22.72 -26.10 37.51
CA ARG A 102 -22.33 -26.74 36.24
C ARG A 102 -22.42 -25.76 35.07
N LYS A 103 -23.52 -25.01 34.94
CA LYS A 103 -23.67 -23.98 33.89
C LYS A 103 -22.62 -22.88 34.02
N ARG A 104 -22.32 -22.44 35.24
CA ARG A 104 -21.26 -21.45 35.50
C ARG A 104 -19.89 -22.01 35.12
N ALA A 105 -19.54 -23.22 35.56
CA ALA A 105 -18.28 -23.88 35.21
C ALA A 105 -18.14 -24.06 33.70
N GLN A 106 -19.18 -24.55 33.02
CA GLN A 106 -19.18 -24.73 31.56
C GLN A 106 -19.07 -23.39 30.81
N SER A 107 -19.74 -22.34 31.29
CA SER A 107 -19.60 -21.00 30.72
C SER A 107 -18.21 -20.40 30.96
N ALA A 108 -17.60 -20.67 32.12
CA ALA A 108 -16.25 -20.24 32.45
C ALA A 108 -15.21 -20.97 31.59
N GLU A 109 -15.34 -22.29 31.43
CA GLU A 109 -14.48 -23.08 30.53
C GLU A 109 -14.60 -22.61 29.08
N THR A 110 -15.83 -22.34 28.61
CA THR A 110 -16.06 -21.82 27.25
C THR A 110 -15.39 -20.46 27.07
N ARG A 111 -15.48 -19.56 28.07
CA ARG A 111 -14.80 -18.26 28.05
C ARG A 111 -13.29 -18.41 28.04
N VAL A 112 -12.74 -19.27 28.90
CA VAL A 112 -11.29 -19.53 28.96
C VAL A 112 -10.79 -20.09 27.63
N ARG A 113 -11.48 -21.07 27.04
CA ARG A 113 -11.14 -21.62 25.73
C ARG A 113 -11.21 -20.56 24.62
N ALA A 114 -12.25 -19.71 24.63
CA ALA A 114 -12.38 -18.62 23.66
C ALA A 114 -11.25 -17.59 23.80
N THR A 115 -10.89 -17.20 25.03
CA THR A 115 -9.78 -16.28 25.28
C THR A 115 -8.44 -16.91 24.88
N ALA A 116 -8.21 -18.19 25.20
CA ALA A 116 -7.00 -18.90 24.79
C ALA A 116 -6.87 -19.01 23.27
N ALA A 117 -7.98 -19.30 22.57
CA ALA A 117 -8.02 -19.31 21.11
C ALA A 117 -7.73 -17.93 20.51
N GLN A 118 -8.30 -16.86 21.10
CA GLN A 118 -8.07 -15.49 20.67
C GLN A 118 -6.62 -15.05 20.90
N LEU A 119 -6.02 -15.41 22.02
CA LEU A 119 -4.60 -15.15 22.29
C LEU A 119 -3.70 -15.90 21.32
N THR A 120 -3.99 -17.19 21.07
CA THR A 120 -3.25 -18.01 20.10
C THR A 120 -3.31 -17.39 18.71
N GLN A 121 -4.51 -16.99 18.26
CA GLN A 121 -4.69 -16.30 16.99
C GLN A 121 -3.88 -14.99 16.95
N ARG A 122 -3.96 -14.15 17.99
CA ARG A 122 -3.17 -12.91 18.04
C ARG A 122 -1.67 -13.18 17.99
N THR A 123 -1.17 -14.16 18.74
CA THR A 123 0.26 -14.52 18.67
C THR A 123 0.65 -14.95 17.26
N ALA A 124 -0.18 -15.74 16.57
CA ALA A 124 0.06 -16.16 15.19
C ALA A 124 0.04 -14.98 14.20
N GLU A 125 -0.79 -13.97 14.41
CA GLU A 125 -0.81 -12.74 13.61
C GLU A 125 0.48 -11.91 13.79
N PHE A 126 0.93 -11.71 15.03
CA PHE A 126 2.17 -10.98 15.33
C PHE A 126 3.42 -11.72 14.85
N GLU A 127 3.40 -13.05 14.89
CA GLU A 127 4.47 -13.89 14.35
C GLU A 127 4.71 -13.66 12.84
N ARG A 128 3.69 -13.19 12.09
CA ARG A 128 3.85 -12.82 10.68
C ARG A 128 4.80 -11.64 10.46
N LEU A 129 5.02 -10.81 11.48
CA LEU A 129 5.98 -9.70 11.42
C LEU A 129 7.43 -10.18 11.29
N LYS A 130 7.73 -11.47 11.57
CA LYS A 130 9.02 -12.09 11.20
C LYS A 130 9.31 -12.00 9.70
N GLY A 131 8.30 -11.74 8.88
CA GLY A 131 8.45 -11.40 7.46
C GLY A 131 9.42 -10.25 7.19
N VAL A 132 9.54 -9.27 8.10
CA VAL A 132 10.54 -8.18 7.99
C VAL A 132 11.97 -8.75 7.95
N VAL A 133 12.26 -9.71 8.83
CA VAL A 133 13.57 -10.36 8.90
C VAL A 133 13.81 -11.26 7.68
N ILE A 134 12.77 -11.97 7.22
CA ILE A 134 12.85 -12.79 6.01
C ILE A 134 13.17 -11.91 4.80
N LEU A 135 12.49 -10.77 4.65
CA LEU A 135 12.72 -9.82 3.58
C LEU A 135 14.12 -9.23 3.61
N ALA A 136 14.59 -8.76 4.78
CA ALA A 136 15.93 -8.20 4.93
C ALA A 136 17.02 -9.23 4.58
N ARG A 137 16.84 -10.49 4.98
CA ARG A 137 17.76 -11.58 4.63
C ARG A 137 17.75 -11.86 3.13
N ALA A 138 16.58 -11.91 2.50
CA ALA A 138 16.44 -12.13 1.06
C ALA A 138 17.16 -11.03 0.26
N ARG A 139 17.00 -9.75 0.64
CA ARG A 139 17.71 -8.62 0.03
C ARG A 139 19.23 -8.75 0.16
N LYS A 140 19.72 -9.08 1.35
CA LYS A 140 21.16 -9.32 1.57
C LYS A 140 21.68 -10.49 0.75
N ALA A 141 20.87 -11.54 0.56
CA ALA A 141 21.21 -12.67 -0.29
C ALA A 141 21.26 -12.26 -1.78
N THR A 142 20.38 -11.38 -2.24
CA THR A 142 20.39 -10.85 -3.62
C THR A 142 21.72 -10.21 -3.97
N ALA A 143 22.28 -9.38 -3.09
CA ALA A 143 23.57 -8.72 -3.33
C ALA A 143 24.74 -9.71 -3.55
N ARG A 144 24.65 -10.93 -3.01
CA ARG A 144 25.67 -11.98 -3.14
C ARG A 144 25.57 -12.77 -4.44
N LEU A 145 24.53 -12.53 -5.23
CA LEU A 145 24.33 -13.13 -6.55
C LEU A 145 25.06 -12.34 -7.64
N ASP A 146 25.62 -11.18 -7.30
CA ASP A 146 26.51 -10.44 -8.18
C ASP A 146 27.98 -10.85 -7.96
N PRO A 147 28.78 -10.86 -9.03
CA PRO A 147 28.33 -10.78 -10.41
C PRO A 147 27.64 -12.10 -10.83
N PRO A 148 26.65 -12.06 -11.74
CA PRO A 148 25.86 -13.24 -12.11
C PRO A 148 26.59 -14.12 -13.13
N TRP A 149 27.69 -14.71 -12.70
CA TRP A 149 28.49 -15.64 -13.49
C TRP A 149 27.86 -17.04 -13.55
N PRO A 150 28.22 -17.88 -14.53
CA PRO A 150 27.68 -19.23 -14.67
C PRO A 150 27.78 -20.10 -13.41
N ASP A 151 28.83 -19.96 -12.62
CA ASP A 151 29.03 -20.67 -11.34
C ASP A 151 27.99 -20.28 -10.26
N LYS A 152 27.34 -19.11 -10.39
CA LYS A 152 26.27 -18.64 -9.49
C LYS A 152 24.89 -19.18 -9.84
N LEU A 153 24.72 -19.86 -10.96
CA LEU A 153 23.41 -20.40 -11.37
C LEU A 153 22.72 -21.25 -10.28
N PRO A 154 23.41 -22.16 -9.55
CA PRO A 154 22.79 -22.91 -8.46
C PRO A 154 22.32 -22.00 -7.31
N ALA A 155 23.10 -20.96 -6.97
CA ALA A 155 22.74 -20.01 -5.92
C ALA A 155 21.54 -19.14 -6.31
N ILE A 156 21.50 -18.68 -7.57
CA ILE A 156 20.37 -17.93 -8.15
C ILE A 156 19.10 -18.79 -8.14
N ALA A 157 19.19 -20.04 -8.60
CA ALA A 157 18.06 -20.97 -8.58
C ALA A 157 17.56 -21.25 -7.15
N ALA A 158 18.47 -21.44 -6.20
CA ALA A 158 18.13 -21.64 -4.79
C ALA A 158 17.42 -20.41 -4.19
N TRP A 159 17.90 -19.20 -4.49
CA TRP A 159 17.25 -17.94 -4.05
C TRP A 159 15.84 -17.82 -4.63
N GLN A 160 15.64 -18.13 -5.91
CA GLN A 160 14.31 -18.07 -6.55
C GLN A 160 13.34 -19.08 -5.90
N ALA A 161 13.80 -20.32 -5.69
CA ALA A 161 12.99 -21.40 -5.15
C ALA A 161 12.67 -21.22 -3.65
N LYS A 162 13.57 -20.60 -2.88
CA LYS A 162 13.42 -20.40 -1.43
C LYS A 162 12.96 -19.00 -1.10
N ASP A 163 13.82 -17.99 -1.27
CA ASP A 163 13.58 -16.63 -0.79
C ASP A 163 12.47 -15.92 -1.59
N GLY A 164 12.60 -15.91 -2.93
CA GLY A 164 11.63 -15.26 -3.83
C GLY A 164 10.23 -15.85 -3.69
N LYS A 165 10.09 -17.17 -3.87
CA LYS A 165 8.79 -17.85 -3.76
C LYS A 165 8.17 -17.73 -2.35
N ARG A 166 8.97 -17.82 -1.29
CA ARG A 166 8.49 -17.68 0.09
C ARG A 166 7.93 -16.28 0.37
N LEU A 167 8.57 -15.22 -0.10
CA LEU A 167 8.08 -13.85 0.10
C LEU A 167 6.79 -13.57 -0.68
N LEU A 168 6.65 -14.13 -1.88
CA LEU A 168 5.40 -14.05 -2.64
C LEU A 168 4.24 -14.76 -1.94
N ALA A 169 4.48 -15.97 -1.43
CA ALA A 169 3.49 -16.70 -0.65
C ALA A 169 3.13 -15.95 0.64
N LEU A 170 4.14 -15.45 1.35
CA LEU A 170 3.95 -14.66 2.56
C LEU A 170 3.08 -13.44 2.29
N ARG A 171 3.31 -12.68 1.21
CA ARG A 171 2.48 -11.53 0.85
C ARG A 171 1.00 -11.90 0.81
N SER A 172 0.64 -12.96 0.10
CA SER A 172 -0.76 -13.40 -0.02
C SER A 172 -1.36 -13.75 1.34
N GLU A 173 -0.58 -14.38 2.23
CA GLU A 173 -0.99 -14.61 3.61
C GLU A 173 -1.19 -13.31 4.39
N LEU A 174 -0.25 -12.35 4.28
CA LEU A 174 -0.36 -11.05 4.97
C LEU A 174 -1.57 -10.26 4.50
N GLU A 175 -1.89 -10.28 3.20
CA GLU A 175 -3.06 -9.61 2.64
C GLU A 175 -4.37 -10.19 3.21
N SER A 176 -4.44 -11.50 3.40
CA SER A 176 -5.55 -12.15 4.09
C SER A 176 -5.64 -11.73 5.56
N VAL A 177 -4.52 -11.73 6.30
CA VAL A 177 -4.49 -11.30 7.71
C VAL A 177 -4.90 -9.83 7.85
N VAL A 178 -4.40 -8.93 6.99
CA VAL A 178 -4.78 -7.51 7.00
C VAL A 178 -6.29 -7.36 6.77
N THR A 179 -6.89 -8.19 5.92
CA THR A 179 -8.33 -8.18 5.69
C THR A 179 -9.10 -8.56 6.96
N GLU A 180 -8.66 -9.58 7.69
CA GLU A 180 -9.26 -9.95 8.98
C GLU A 180 -9.03 -8.90 10.08
N VAL A 181 -7.84 -8.29 10.13
CA VAL A 181 -7.54 -7.17 11.04
C VAL A 181 -8.49 -6.00 10.76
N ARG A 182 -8.69 -5.64 9.50
CA ARG A 182 -9.58 -4.55 9.08
C ARG A 182 -11.05 -4.75 9.47
N LYS A 183 -11.53 -5.99 9.61
CA LYS A 183 -12.88 -6.27 10.14
C LYS A 183 -13.04 -5.85 11.61
N ARG A 184 -11.95 -5.73 12.37
CA ARG A 184 -11.94 -5.24 13.76
C ARG A 184 -11.89 -3.71 13.87
N ALA A 185 -11.75 -2.99 12.74
CA ALA A 185 -11.67 -1.54 12.73
C ALA A 185 -13.00 -0.89 13.11
N ARG A 186 -12.91 0.35 13.59
CA ARG A 186 -14.09 1.19 13.83
C ARG A 186 -14.79 1.51 12.49
N PRO A 187 -16.11 1.74 12.51
CA PRO A 187 -16.85 2.20 11.34
C PRO A 187 -16.22 3.46 10.74
N TRP A 188 -16.24 3.57 9.41
CA TRP A 188 -15.64 4.69 8.69
C TRP A 188 -16.47 5.97 8.91
N SER A 189 -15.93 6.90 9.70
CA SER A 189 -16.64 8.14 10.05
C SER A 189 -16.65 9.15 8.89
N ASP A 190 -17.59 10.10 8.90
CA ASP A 190 -17.68 11.15 7.87
C ASP A 190 -16.45 12.05 7.83
N ALA A 191 -15.84 12.29 8.98
CA ALA A 191 -14.60 13.06 9.09
C ALA A 191 -13.42 12.32 8.43
N GLU A 192 -13.29 11.01 8.66
CA GLU A 192 -12.29 10.17 7.98
C GLU A 192 -12.58 10.08 6.49
N ARG A 193 -13.85 9.91 6.07
CA ARG A 193 -14.24 9.91 4.64
C ARG A 193 -13.79 11.17 3.91
N ARG A 194 -14.05 12.34 4.50
CA ARG A 194 -13.63 13.62 3.92
C ARG A 194 -12.11 13.76 3.87
N ARG A 195 -11.41 13.31 4.92
CA ARG A 195 -9.94 13.36 4.98
C ARG A 195 -9.30 12.44 3.93
N ASP A 196 -9.75 11.19 3.84
CA ASP A 196 -9.23 10.21 2.86
C ASP A 196 -9.44 10.72 1.44
N ARG A 197 -10.63 11.24 1.13
CA ARG A 197 -10.94 11.86 -0.16
C ARG A 197 -10.05 13.06 -0.45
N ALA A 198 -9.89 13.98 0.51
CA ALA A 198 -9.06 15.17 0.34
C ALA A 198 -7.57 14.88 0.16
N ALA A 199 -7.07 13.81 0.78
CA ALA A 199 -5.67 13.38 0.68
C ALA A 199 -5.38 12.52 -0.56
N HIS A 200 -6.40 12.13 -1.33
CA HIS A 200 -6.22 11.25 -2.47
C HIS A 200 -5.50 11.98 -3.62
N PRO A 201 -4.38 11.44 -4.17
CA PRO A 201 -3.58 12.14 -5.18
C PRO A 201 -4.35 12.41 -6.47
N GLU A 202 -5.29 11.54 -6.83
CA GLU A 202 -6.11 11.68 -8.05
C GLU A 202 -7.33 12.61 -7.88
N LEU A 203 -7.55 13.22 -6.70
CA LEU A 203 -8.67 14.15 -6.50
C LEU A 203 -8.56 15.38 -7.41
N ALA A 204 -7.34 15.86 -7.67
CA ALA A 204 -7.10 17.00 -8.55
C ALA A 204 -7.52 16.72 -10.00
N GLU A 205 -7.23 15.51 -10.51
CA GLU A 205 -7.69 15.07 -11.85
C GLU A 205 -9.21 15.02 -11.88
N LEU A 206 -9.82 14.36 -10.88
CA LEU A 206 -11.27 14.24 -10.76
C LEU A 206 -11.99 15.59 -10.68
N ALA A 207 -11.38 16.62 -10.09
CA ALA A 207 -11.98 17.96 -10.04
C ALA A 207 -12.05 18.65 -11.42
N GLN A 208 -11.18 18.27 -12.36
CA GLN A 208 -11.09 18.87 -13.69
C GLN A 208 -11.97 18.17 -14.73
N LEU A 209 -12.04 16.83 -14.67
CA LEU A 209 -12.71 16.03 -15.70
C LEU A 209 -14.20 16.34 -15.91
N PRO A 210 -15.03 16.63 -14.88
CA PRO A 210 -16.43 17.01 -15.10
C PRO A 210 -16.57 18.28 -15.94
N ARG A 211 -15.66 19.25 -15.78
CA ARG A 211 -15.67 20.48 -16.58
C ARG A 211 -15.23 20.21 -18.02
N ALA A 212 -14.23 19.34 -18.20
CA ALA A 212 -13.84 18.85 -19.52
C ALA A 212 -14.98 18.10 -20.23
N LEU A 213 -15.72 17.25 -19.50
CA LEU A 213 -16.88 16.53 -20.02
C LEU A 213 -17.96 17.50 -20.52
N LEU A 214 -18.33 18.49 -19.71
CA LEU A 214 -19.32 19.51 -20.08
C LEU A 214 -18.90 20.28 -21.35
N ALA A 215 -17.61 20.60 -21.49
CA ALA A 215 -17.08 21.28 -22.68
C ALA A 215 -17.24 20.42 -23.94
N VAL A 216 -16.89 19.13 -23.87
CA VAL A 216 -17.02 18.19 -24.99
C VAL A 216 -18.49 17.94 -25.35
N GLU A 217 -19.36 17.77 -24.35
CA GLU A 217 -20.80 17.59 -24.55
C GLU A 217 -21.42 18.82 -25.22
N ARG A 218 -21.07 20.04 -24.78
CA ARG A 218 -21.54 21.27 -25.42
C ARG A 218 -21.10 21.34 -26.89
N ALA A 219 -19.84 21.05 -27.18
CA ALA A 219 -19.34 21.07 -28.56
C ALA A 219 -20.07 20.04 -29.44
N ALA A 220 -20.33 18.84 -28.90
CA ALA A 220 -21.11 17.82 -29.58
C ALA A 220 -22.56 18.26 -29.83
N ASP A 221 -23.19 18.98 -28.89
CA ASP A 221 -24.52 19.54 -29.08
C ASP A 221 -24.58 20.63 -30.13
N VAL A 222 -23.55 21.48 -30.20
CA VAL A 222 -23.44 22.50 -31.25
C VAL A 222 -23.29 21.84 -32.62
N TRP A 223 -22.42 20.84 -32.72
CA TRP A 223 -22.24 20.07 -33.95
C TRP A 223 -23.52 19.36 -34.39
N ALA A 224 -24.26 18.77 -33.44
CA ALA A 224 -25.54 18.14 -33.69
C ALA A 224 -26.69 19.15 -33.89
N HIS A 225 -26.40 20.45 -33.98
CA HIS A 225 -27.37 21.53 -34.11
C HIS A 225 -28.43 21.59 -33.00
N ARG A 226 -28.12 21.02 -31.82
CA ARG A 226 -28.97 21.06 -30.61
C ARG A 226 -28.74 22.30 -29.77
N ARG A 227 -27.65 23.04 -30.03
CA ARG A 227 -27.25 24.25 -29.29
C ARG A 227 -26.57 25.26 -30.20
N THR A 228 -26.72 26.55 -29.90
CA THR A 228 -25.98 27.63 -30.56
C THR A 228 -24.85 28.14 -29.68
N VAL A 229 -23.76 28.60 -30.29
CA VAL A 229 -22.61 29.21 -29.61
C VAL A 229 -22.80 30.71 -29.55
N SER A 230 -22.80 31.29 -28.34
CA SER A 230 -22.78 32.74 -28.16
C SER A 230 -21.37 33.29 -28.33
N ARG A 231 -21.24 34.53 -28.80
CA ARG A 231 -19.97 35.25 -28.87
C ARG A 231 -20.02 36.39 -27.84
N PRO A 232 -19.53 36.18 -26.61
CA PRO A 232 -19.62 37.20 -25.57
C PRO A 232 -18.75 38.41 -25.90
N GLU A 233 -19.16 39.59 -25.44
CA GLU A 233 -18.32 40.77 -25.50
C GLU A 233 -17.10 40.61 -24.58
N LEU A 234 -15.91 40.93 -25.11
CA LEU A 234 -14.67 40.88 -24.36
C LEU A 234 -14.53 42.13 -23.47
N PRO A 235 -14.02 42.02 -22.24
CA PRO A 235 -13.73 43.16 -21.39
C PRO A 235 -12.87 44.20 -22.10
N ALA A 236 -13.09 45.49 -21.83
CA ALA A 236 -12.40 46.59 -22.49
C ALA A 236 -10.86 46.45 -22.51
N GLN A 237 -10.29 45.92 -21.43
CA GLN A 237 -8.85 45.63 -21.32
C GLN A 237 -8.36 44.62 -22.37
N LEU A 238 -9.10 43.54 -22.58
CA LEU A 238 -8.77 42.52 -23.59
C LEU A 238 -9.12 43.01 -25.00
N ALA A 239 -10.22 43.75 -25.16
CA ALA A 239 -10.58 44.36 -26.44
C ALA A 239 -9.48 45.33 -26.94
N ALA A 240 -8.81 46.04 -26.02
CA ALA A 240 -7.68 46.91 -26.31
C ALA A 240 -6.33 46.16 -26.48
N ALA A 241 -6.24 44.89 -26.08
CA ALA A 241 -4.98 44.14 -26.11
C ALA A 241 -4.49 43.84 -27.53
N LYS A 242 -3.21 43.50 -27.64
CA LYS A 242 -2.58 43.03 -28.88
C LYS A 242 -3.02 41.60 -29.22
N ALA A 243 -2.94 41.24 -30.50
CA ALA A 243 -3.32 39.93 -31.03
C ALA A 243 -2.62 38.77 -30.29
N GLY A 244 -1.35 38.91 -29.92
CA GLY A 244 -0.62 37.89 -29.15
C GLY A 244 -1.20 37.58 -27.77
N VAL A 245 -1.66 38.60 -27.04
CA VAL A 245 -2.32 38.42 -25.74
C VAL A 245 -3.65 37.70 -25.91
N LEU A 246 -4.43 38.10 -26.92
CA LEU A 246 -5.72 37.46 -27.22
C LEU A 246 -5.57 35.99 -27.64
N VAL A 247 -4.53 35.64 -28.41
CA VAL A 247 -4.23 34.24 -28.75
C VAL A 247 -3.93 33.42 -27.50
N TYR A 248 -3.17 33.98 -26.54
CA TYR A 248 -2.91 33.31 -25.28
C TYR A 248 -4.21 33.08 -24.48
N GLU A 249 -5.03 34.12 -24.31
CA GLU A 249 -6.32 34.03 -23.59
C GLU A 249 -7.29 33.04 -24.25
N ALA A 250 -7.33 33.02 -25.59
CA ALA A 250 -8.09 32.05 -26.35
C ALA A 250 -7.55 30.62 -26.18
N PHE A 251 -6.23 30.44 -26.26
CA PHE A 251 -5.58 29.15 -26.11
C PHE A 251 -5.85 28.54 -24.73
N MET A 252 -5.73 29.31 -23.65
CA MET A 252 -5.97 28.81 -22.29
C MET A 252 -7.41 28.36 -22.06
N ARG A 253 -8.37 28.87 -22.84
CA ARG A 253 -9.80 28.52 -22.78
C ARG A 253 -10.24 27.47 -23.78
N THR A 254 -9.49 27.26 -24.86
CA THR A 254 -9.87 26.38 -25.97
C THR A 254 -8.81 25.33 -26.31
N ALA A 255 -7.71 25.23 -25.55
CA ALA A 255 -6.79 24.11 -25.69
C ALA A 255 -7.53 22.79 -25.44
N ARG A 256 -7.13 21.69 -26.09
CA ARG A 256 -7.73 20.38 -25.85
C ARG A 256 -7.73 20.01 -24.35
N PRO A 257 -8.74 19.29 -23.83
CA PRO A 257 -8.80 18.93 -22.41
C PRO A 257 -7.59 18.17 -21.85
N SER A 258 -6.83 17.47 -22.71
CA SER A 258 -5.60 16.76 -22.34
C SER A 258 -4.35 17.65 -22.27
N PHE A 259 -4.47 18.96 -22.52
CA PHE A 259 -3.36 19.90 -22.36
C PHE A 259 -3.09 20.16 -20.87
N PRO A 260 -1.90 19.80 -20.33
CA PRO A 260 -1.63 19.86 -18.89
C PRO A 260 -1.77 21.25 -18.26
N GLY A 261 -1.61 22.32 -19.05
CA GLY A 261 -1.72 23.71 -18.58
C GLY A 261 -3.12 24.30 -18.61
N ARG A 262 -4.14 23.56 -19.08
CA ARG A 262 -5.49 24.12 -19.23
C ARG A 262 -6.22 24.10 -17.89
N THR A 263 -6.53 25.28 -17.36
CA THR A 263 -7.23 25.45 -16.08
C THR A 263 -8.65 26.01 -16.23
N ILE A 264 -8.98 26.56 -17.41
CA ILE A 264 -10.27 27.22 -17.68
C ILE A 264 -11.11 26.36 -18.62
N TYR A 265 -12.31 26.00 -18.16
CA TYR A 265 -13.31 25.20 -18.86
C TYR A 265 -14.67 25.87 -18.73
N GLY A 266 -15.54 25.74 -19.73
CA GLY A 266 -16.84 26.41 -19.77
C GLY A 266 -16.82 27.79 -20.45
N GLU A 267 -15.64 28.42 -20.56
CA GLU A 267 -15.42 29.70 -21.25
C GLU A 267 -14.92 29.57 -22.70
N GLU A 268 -15.13 28.41 -23.33
CA GLU A 268 -14.75 28.19 -24.73
C GLU A 268 -15.39 29.21 -25.70
N PRO A 269 -16.65 29.67 -25.51
CA PRO A 269 -17.22 30.72 -26.36
C PRO A 269 -16.50 32.06 -26.21
N PHE A 270 -16.00 32.37 -25.00
CA PHE A 270 -15.15 33.53 -24.75
C PHE A 270 -13.79 33.38 -25.45
N GLY A 271 -13.19 32.19 -25.38
CA GLY A 271 -11.96 31.90 -26.10
C GLY A 271 -12.12 32.00 -27.62
N LEU A 272 -13.29 31.63 -28.16
CA LEU A 272 -13.63 31.84 -29.57
C LEU A 272 -13.68 33.33 -29.93
N ALA A 273 -14.38 34.15 -29.14
CA ALA A 273 -14.45 35.60 -29.36
C ALA A 273 -13.05 36.25 -29.31
N ALA A 274 -12.19 35.82 -28.38
CA ALA A 274 -10.81 36.27 -28.29
C ALA A 274 -9.99 35.88 -29.53
N ALA A 275 -10.13 34.65 -30.02
CA ALA A 275 -9.43 34.19 -31.24
C ALA A 275 -9.90 34.93 -32.50
N GLU A 276 -11.20 35.21 -32.62
CA GLU A 276 -11.78 35.99 -33.73
C GLU A 276 -11.21 37.42 -33.73
N LEU A 277 -11.17 38.08 -32.56
CA LEU A 277 -10.58 39.42 -32.41
C LEU A 277 -9.07 39.42 -32.67
N ALA A 278 -8.34 38.38 -32.26
CA ALA A 278 -6.92 38.25 -32.53
C ALA A 278 -6.62 38.22 -34.03
N LEU A 279 -7.40 37.44 -34.80
CA LEU A 279 -7.26 37.38 -36.25
C LEU A 279 -7.62 38.72 -36.90
N GLN A 280 -8.68 39.39 -36.43
CA GLN A 280 -9.07 40.71 -36.92
C GLN A 280 -7.95 41.74 -36.73
N LYS A 281 -7.38 41.84 -35.52
CA LYS A 281 -6.28 42.76 -35.22
C LYS A 281 -5.03 42.42 -36.02
N ARG A 282 -4.72 41.13 -36.19
CA ARG A 282 -3.59 40.71 -37.01
C ARG A 282 -3.74 41.13 -38.47
N LYS A 283 -4.95 41.03 -39.03
CA LYS A 283 -5.29 41.53 -40.38
C LYS A 283 -5.25 43.05 -40.48
N ALA A 284 -5.56 43.76 -39.39
CA ALA A 284 -5.47 45.22 -39.29
C ALA A 284 -4.04 45.77 -39.06
N GLY A 285 -3.01 44.91 -39.08
CA GLY A 285 -1.60 45.32 -39.02
C GLY A 285 -0.87 45.05 -37.70
N ASP A 286 -1.50 44.42 -36.70
CA ASP A 286 -0.82 44.06 -35.45
C ASP A 286 0.24 42.97 -35.68
N GLY A 287 1.53 43.33 -35.58
CA GLY A 287 2.66 42.43 -35.80
C GLY A 287 3.05 41.52 -34.62
N SER A 288 2.28 41.48 -33.52
CA SER A 288 2.64 40.71 -32.32
C SER A 288 2.70 39.19 -32.50
N ILE A 289 2.08 38.66 -33.56
CA ILE A 289 2.07 37.23 -33.92
C ILE A 289 2.06 37.05 -35.44
N SER A 290 2.37 35.85 -35.93
CA SER A 290 2.18 35.52 -37.35
C SER A 290 0.69 35.36 -37.70
N ILE A 291 0.35 35.60 -38.97
CA ILE A 291 -1.02 35.39 -39.47
C ILE A 291 -1.43 33.92 -39.37
N GLU A 292 -0.48 33.00 -39.60
CA GLU A 292 -0.68 31.56 -39.45
C GLU A 292 -1.01 31.18 -37.99
N SER A 293 -0.30 31.75 -37.01
CA SER A 293 -0.58 31.51 -35.59
C SER A 293 -1.99 31.99 -35.19
N ALA A 294 -2.43 33.14 -35.72
CA ALA A 294 -3.78 33.64 -35.48
C ALA A 294 -4.86 32.70 -36.07
N TYR A 295 -4.66 32.22 -37.30
CA TYR A 295 -5.54 31.25 -37.94
C TYR A 295 -5.59 29.91 -37.20
N ASN A 296 -4.44 29.35 -36.85
CA ASN A 296 -4.36 28.08 -36.11
C ASN A 296 -5.10 28.14 -34.76
N ASN A 297 -4.95 29.26 -34.03
CA ASN A 297 -5.66 29.46 -32.77
C ASN A 297 -7.19 29.55 -32.97
N LEU A 298 -7.66 30.29 -33.99
CA LEU A 298 -9.09 30.37 -34.32
C LEU A 298 -9.67 29.02 -34.77
N ILE A 299 -8.96 28.29 -35.62
CA ILE A 299 -9.38 26.95 -36.08
C ILE A 299 -9.57 26.01 -34.88
N MET A 300 -8.64 26.05 -33.92
CA MET A 300 -8.75 25.29 -32.68
C MET A 300 -9.99 25.72 -31.87
N ALA A 301 -10.16 27.02 -31.65
CA ALA A 301 -11.29 27.56 -30.89
C ALA A 301 -12.66 27.22 -31.52
N LEU A 302 -12.76 27.28 -32.85
CA LEU A 302 -13.98 26.88 -33.59
C LEU A 302 -14.29 25.40 -33.39
N ARG A 303 -13.29 24.52 -33.54
CA ARG A 303 -13.49 23.07 -33.37
C ARG A 303 -13.88 22.69 -31.93
N GLU A 304 -13.30 23.32 -30.93
CA GLU A 304 -13.62 23.07 -29.52
C GLU A 304 -14.97 23.68 -29.09
N ASN A 305 -15.55 24.56 -29.90
CA ASN A 305 -16.92 25.03 -29.75
C ASN A 305 -17.93 24.26 -30.62
N GLY A 306 -17.50 23.26 -31.40
CA GLY A 306 -18.40 22.46 -32.25
C GLY A 306 -18.72 23.09 -33.62
N LEU A 307 -18.00 24.14 -34.03
CA LEU A 307 -18.18 24.86 -35.30
C LEU A 307 -17.22 24.35 -36.37
N HIS A 308 -17.24 23.04 -36.66
CA HIS A 308 -16.17 22.45 -37.50
C HIS A 308 -16.27 22.83 -38.97
N ASP A 309 -17.47 23.10 -39.50
CA ASP A 309 -17.62 23.58 -40.89
C ASP A 309 -16.98 24.97 -41.07
N GLU A 310 -17.13 25.85 -40.08
CA GLU A 310 -16.46 27.14 -40.09
C GLU A 310 -14.95 26.96 -39.94
N ALA A 311 -14.50 26.05 -39.08
CA ALA A 311 -13.08 25.74 -38.92
C ALA A 311 -12.45 25.25 -40.24
N ASP A 312 -13.14 24.38 -40.98
CA ASP A 312 -12.68 23.85 -42.26
C ASP A 312 -12.57 24.96 -43.33
N ARG A 313 -13.50 25.94 -43.33
CA ARG A 313 -13.35 27.15 -44.16
C ARG A 313 -12.12 27.98 -43.76
N ARG A 314 -11.88 28.18 -42.46
CA ARG A 314 -10.70 28.93 -41.98
C ARG A 314 -9.37 28.23 -42.33
N VAL A 315 -9.35 26.90 -42.40
CA VAL A 315 -8.17 26.16 -42.89
C VAL A 315 -7.86 26.56 -44.33
N GLN A 316 -8.86 26.62 -45.21
CA GLN A 316 -8.67 27.02 -46.62
C GLN A 316 -8.17 28.47 -46.74
N GLU A 317 -8.71 29.38 -45.92
CA GLU A 317 -8.25 30.78 -45.87
C GLU A 317 -6.80 30.92 -45.38
N MET A 318 -6.31 30.00 -44.56
CA MET A 318 -4.96 30.04 -44.01
C MET A 318 -3.90 29.59 -45.03
N LEU A 319 -4.21 28.64 -45.92
CA LEU A 319 -3.25 27.99 -46.82
C LEU A 319 -2.39 28.95 -47.67
N PRO A 320 -2.89 30.07 -48.20
CA PRO A 320 -2.07 31.02 -48.95
C PRO A 320 -0.91 31.62 -48.14
N PHE A 321 -1.04 31.66 -46.81
CA PHE A 321 -0.02 32.21 -45.91
C PHE A 321 1.01 31.16 -45.45
N VAL A 322 0.80 29.88 -45.77
CA VAL A 322 1.71 28.79 -45.39
C VAL A 322 2.63 28.45 -46.57
N PRO A 323 3.95 28.33 -46.36
CA PRO A 323 4.89 27.90 -47.41
C PRO A 323 4.46 26.58 -48.04
N GLU A 324 4.59 26.46 -49.36
CA GLU A 324 4.10 25.31 -50.12
C GLU A 324 4.62 23.97 -49.58
N ALA A 325 5.92 23.90 -49.24
CA ALA A 325 6.56 22.73 -48.64
C ALA A 325 5.96 22.32 -47.27
N GLN A 326 5.23 23.21 -46.59
CA GLN A 326 4.64 22.96 -45.27
C GLN A 326 3.11 22.77 -45.32
N ARG A 327 2.44 23.11 -46.44
CA ARG A 327 0.97 23.02 -46.57
C ARG A 327 0.43 21.61 -46.30
N ALA A 328 1.11 20.58 -46.82
CA ALA A 328 0.71 19.19 -46.59
C ALA A 328 0.73 18.81 -45.10
N ARG A 329 1.75 19.27 -44.35
CA ARG A 329 1.87 19.05 -42.91
C ARG A 329 0.79 19.80 -42.14
N SER A 330 0.51 21.05 -42.49
CA SER A 330 -0.54 21.87 -41.85
C SER A 330 -1.93 21.29 -42.10
N LEU A 331 -2.21 20.82 -43.32
CA LEU A 331 -3.47 20.14 -43.65
C LEU A 331 -3.63 18.82 -42.88
N ALA A 332 -2.59 18.00 -42.84
CA ALA A 332 -2.59 16.75 -42.04
C ALA A 332 -2.75 17.02 -40.54
N GLY A 333 -2.21 18.12 -40.02
CA GLY A 333 -2.46 18.58 -38.65
C GLY A 333 -3.92 18.94 -38.40
N ALA A 334 -4.50 19.75 -39.29
CA ALA A 334 -5.90 20.17 -39.21
C ALA A 334 -6.87 18.98 -39.34
N GLN A 335 -6.59 18.00 -40.21
CA GLN A 335 -7.39 16.78 -40.38
C GLN A 335 -7.35 15.90 -39.14
N ARG A 336 -6.17 15.63 -38.57
CA ARG A 336 -6.04 14.87 -37.31
C ARG A 336 -6.82 15.53 -36.17
N TYR A 337 -6.78 16.86 -36.09
CA TYR A 337 -7.56 17.61 -35.11
C TYR A 337 -9.07 17.53 -35.40
N ALA A 338 -9.48 17.59 -36.67
CA ALA A 338 -10.87 17.45 -37.08
C ALA A 338 -11.46 16.09 -36.68
N GLU A 339 -10.72 15.00 -36.95
CA GLU A 339 -11.10 13.64 -36.54
C GLU A 339 -11.22 13.52 -35.02
N TYR A 340 -10.23 14.05 -34.28
CA TYR A 340 -10.28 14.14 -32.82
C TYR A 340 -11.55 14.86 -32.34
N ALA A 341 -11.88 16.00 -32.95
CA ALA A 341 -13.02 16.81 -32.55
C ALA A 341 -14.37 16.14 -32.90
N LYS A 342 -14.48 15.47 -34.06
CA LYS A 342 -15.69 14.73 -34.52
C LYS A 342 -16.06 13.56 -33.62
N ASN A 343 -15.09 12.94 -32.95
CA ASN A 343 -15.32 11.84 -32.02
C ASN A 343 -15.89 12.28 -30.65
N GLY A 344 -16.61 13.41 -30.58
CA GLY A 344 -17.14 14.00 -29.34
C GLY A 344 -17.93 13.02 -28.47
N ALA A 345 -18.84 12.23 -29.05
CA ALA A 345 -19.64 11.25 -28.32
C ALA A 345 -18.79 10.16 -27.65
N ALA A 346 -17.82 9.60 -28.39
CA ALA A 346 -16.89 8.60 -27.85
C ALA A 346 -15.99 9.18 -26.75
N ARG A 347 -15.54 10.44 -26.91
CA ARG A 347 -14.76 11.17 -25.90
C ARG A 347 -15.57 11.42 -24.63
N SER A 348 -16.82 11.86 -24.75
CA SER A 348 -17.71 12.03 -23.59
C SER A 348 -17.95 10.71 -22.86
N ALA A 349 -18.16 9.60 -23.58
CA ALA A 349 -18.28 8.28 -22.96
C ALA A 349 -17.01 7.89 -22.19
N THR A 350 -15.83 8.06 -22.80
CA THR A 350 -14.53 7.80 -22.16
C THR A 350 -14.32 8.65 -20.90
N LEU A 351 -14.65 9.94 -20.96
CA LEU A 351 -14.54 10.85 -19.82
C LEU A 351 -15.50 10.46 -18.68
N ARG A 352 -16.75 10.08 -19.00
CA ARG A 352 -17.72 9.61 -17.99
C ARG A 352 -17.22 8.35 -17.28
N GLU A 353 -16.68 7.40 -18.05
CA GLU A 353 -16.09 6.18 -17.48
C GLU A 353 -14.91 6.51 -16.57
N ARG A 354 -13.98 7.37 -17.03
CA ARG A 354 -12.83 7.81 -16.23
C ARG A 354 -13.25 8.53 -14.95
N ILE A 355 -14.25 9.41 -15.01
CA ILE A 355 -14.82 10.08 -13.83
C ILE A 355 -15.40 9.04 -12.87
N ALA A 356 -16.20 8.09 -13.35
CA ALA A 356 -16.79 7.04 -12.50
C ALA A 356 -15.70 6.18 -11.82
N GLN A 357 -14.66 5.78 -12.55
CA GLN A 357 -13.52 5.04 -12.01
C GLN A 357 -12.75 5.85 -10.96
N LEU A 358 -12.49 7.14 -11.22
CA LEU A 358 -11.83 8.03 -10.27
C LEU A 358 -12.68 8.26 -9.03
N GLU A 359 -13.98 8.47 -9.18
CA GLU A 359 -14.89 8.63 -8.05
C GLU A 359 -14.92 7.39 -7.16
N GLN A 360 -14.94 6.20 -7.77
CA GLN A 360 -14.84 4.95 -7.02
C GLN A 360 -13.52 4.89 -6.24
N ARG A 361 -12.38 5.18 -6.87
CA ARG A 361 -11.05 5.13 -6.24
C ARG A 361 -10.90 6.16 -5.12
N VAL A 362 -11.26 7.41 -5.37
CA VAL A 362 -11.19 8.51 -4.40
C VAL A 362 -12.15 8.28 -3.22
N SER A 363 -13.21 7.50 -3.43
CA SER A 363 -14.17 7.11 -2.38
C SER A 363 -13.82 5.79 -1.70
N THR A 364 -12.62 5.24 -1.92
CA THR A 364 -12.14 4.08 -1.14
C THR A 364 -11.52 4.52 0.18
N ARG A 365 -11.80 3.75 1.24
CA ARG A 365 -11.21 3.95 2.55
C ARG A 365 -9.70 3.69 2.49
N SER A 366 -8.90 4.68 2.85
CA SER A 366 -7.44 4.58 2.89
C SER A 366 -6.90 4.57 4.33
N THR A 367 -7.63 5.15 5.29
CA THR A 367 -7.22 5.17 6.70
C THR A 367 -8.10 4.27 7.57
N TRP A 368 -7.48 3.65 8.58
CA TRP A 368 -8.12 2.68 9.47
C TRP A 368 -7.89 3.07 10.93
N SER A 369 -8.97 3.17 11.70
CA SER A 369 -8.95 3.43 13.14
C SER A 369 -9.42 2.19 13.88
N PHE A 370 -8.74 1.85 14.98
CA PHE A 370 -8.98 0.60 15.71
C PHE A 370 -9.42 0.86 17.16
N PRO A 371 -10.12 -0.09 17.81
CA PRO A 371 -10.43 -0.01 19.23
C PRO A 371 -9.20 -0.14 20.13
N THR A 372 -8.15 -0.85 19.68
CA THR A 372 -6.93 -1.11 20.46
C THR A 372 -5.68 -0.68 19.69
N ASP A 373 -4.68 -0.17 20.42
CA ASP A 373 -3.38 0.22 19.83
C ASP A 373 -2.63 -0.98 19.25
N ALA A 374 -2.82 -2.17 19.82
CA ALA A 374 -2.23 -3.40 19.32
C ALA A 374 -2.71 -3.75 17.91
N ASP A 375 -4.02 -3.61 17.63
CA ASP A 375 -4.57 -3.87 16.29
C ASP A 375 -4.12 -2.80 15.28
N LYS A 376 -4.05 -1.53 15.72
CA LYS A 376 -3.51 -0.44 14.90
C LYS A 376 -2.05 -0.70 14.52
N PHE A 377 -1.20 -0.99 15.51
CA PHE A 377 0.21 -1.29 15.30
C PHE A 377 0.38 -2.49 14.35
N LEU A 378 -0.33 -3.59 14.61
CA LEU A 378 -0.28 -4.77 13.77
C LEU A 378 -0.71 -4.46 12.33
N HIS A 379 -1.82 -3.75 12.12
CA HIS A 379 -2.29 -3.34 10.81
C HIS A 379 -1.23 -2.52 10.06
N ASP A 380 -0.70 -1.48 10.68
CA ASP A 380 0.25 -0.56 10.05
C ASP A 380 1.55 -1.27 9.66
N MET A 381 2.06 -2.13 10.55
CA MET A 381 3.25 -2.94 10.28
C MET A 381 3.02 -3.96 9.16
N LEU A 382 1.87 -4.63 9.12
CA LEU A 382 1.53 -5.58 8.06
C LEU A 382 1.37 -4.89 6.71
N VAL A 383 0.69 -3.73 6.67
CA VAL A 383 0.53 -2.94 5.44
C VAL A 383 1.88 -2.45 4.92
N SER A 384 2.74 -1.94 5.81
CA SER A 384 4.10 -1.53 5.44
C SER A 384 4.90 -2.72 4.90
N LEU A 385 4.86 -3.87 5.56
CA LEU A 385 5.55 -5.07 5.11
C LEU A 385 5.04 -5.58 3.75
N ILE A 386 3.72 -5.53 3.51
CA ILE A 386 3.14 -5.85 2.19
C ILE A 386 3.68 -4.90 1.11
N GLN A 387 3.75 -3.60 1.40
CA GLN A 387 4.31 -2.62 0.45
C GLN A 387 5.78 -2.90 0.16
N ASP A 388 6.57 -3.24 1.19
CA ASP A 388 7.97 -3.60 1.03
C ASP A 388 8.16 -4.88 0.21
N ILE A 389 7.33 -5.91 0.42
CA ILE A 389 7.36 -7.14 -0.38
C ILE A 389 6.91 -6.87 -1.82
N ARG A 390 5.92 -5.99 -2.05
CA ARG A 390 5.53 -5.57 -3.41
C ARG A 390 6.66 -4.80 -4.11
N SER A 391 7.42 -3.98 -3.39
CA SER A 391 8.62 -3.34 -3.91
C SER A 391 9.67 -4.39 -4.28
N PHE A 392 9.87 -5.39 -3.41
CA PHE A 392 10.77 -6.51 -3.63
C PHE A 392 10.42 -7.35 -4.87
N GLU A 393 9.14 -7.61 -5.10
CA GLU A 393 8.68 -8.30 -6.32
C GLU A 393 8.98 -7.49 -7.58
N ARG A 394 8.70 -6.17 -7.58
CA ARG A 394 8.93 -5.33 -8.76
C ARG A 394 10.40 -5.10 -9.08
N LYS A 395 11.28 -5.20 -8.09
CA LYS A 395 12.71 -4.91 -8.21
C LYS A 395 13.54 -6.19 -8.15
N GLU A 396 13.76 -6.73 -6.96
CA GLU A 396 14.67 -7.85 -6.71
C GLU A 396 14.26 -9.14 -7.45
N ILE A 397 12.97 -9.50 -7.52
CA ILE A 397 12.56 -10.71 -8.26
C ILE A 397 12.83 -10.57 -9.76
N VAL A 398 12.49 -9.42 -10.34
CA VAL A 398 12.74 -9.12 -11.75
C VAL A 398 14.25 -9.12 -12.03
N GLU A 399 15.02 -8.45 -11.18
CA GLU A 399 16.47 -8.34 -11.30
C GLU A 399 17.16 -9.71 -11.20
N VAL A 400 16.78 -10.56 -10.25
CA VAL A 400 17.34 -11.91 -10.14
C VAL A 400 16.94 -12.78 -11.34
N GLY A 401 15.74 -12.59 -11.89
CA GLY A 401 15.34 -13.21 -13.14
C GLY A 401 16.23 -12.80 -14.32
N LEU A 402 16.56 -11.51 -14.43
CA LEU A 402 17.48 -10.97 -15.43
C LEU A 402 18.90 -11.53 -15.25
N ARG A 403 19.40 -11.59 -14.02
CA ARG A 403 20.70 -12.18 -13.66
C ARG A 403 20.79 -13.65 -14.07
N ARG A 404 19.73 -14.43 -13.84
CA ARG A 404 19.66 -15.82 -14.29
C ARG A 404 19.77 -15.94 -15.81
N ARG A 405 18.94 -15.19 -16.55
CA ARG A 405 18.97 -15.21 -18.03
C ARG A 405 20.35 -14.87 -18.58
N TRP A 406 21.00 -13.88 -17.98
CA TRP A 406 22.37 -13.52 -18.31
C TRP A 406 23.36 -14.68 -18.07
N ALA A 407 23.35 -15.25 -16.87
CA ALA A 407 24.26 -16.33 -16.50
C ALA A 407 24.07 -17.58 -17.36
N ASP A 408 22.81 -17.95 -17.66
CA ASP A 408 22.47 -19.06 -18.55
C ASP A 408 23.00 -18.80 -19.97
N GLY A 409 22.71 -17.63 -20.54
CA GLY A 409 23.18 -17.28 -21.89
C GLY A 409 24.70 -17.14 -21.99
N LEU A 410 25.38 -16.75 -20.91
CA LEU A 410 26.83 -16.67 -20.89
C LEU A 410 27.44 -18.08 -20.83
N ALA A 411 26.85 -18.98 -20.06
CA ALA A 411 27.25 -20.39 -20.03
C ALA A 411 27.09 -21.07 -21.40
N GLU A 412 26.07 -20.70 -22.17
CA GLU A 412 25.89 -21.15 -23.55
C GLU A 412 26.97 -20.57 -24.47
N LEU A 413 27.22 -19.26 -24.41
CA LEU A 413 28.25 -18.59 -25.21
C LEU A 413 29.65 -19.17 -24.96
N GLU A 414 30.01 -19.48 -23.72
CA GLU A 414 31.32 -20.04 -23.38
C GLU A 414 31.53 -21.49 -23.87
N ARG A 415 30.45 -22.17 -24.26
CA ARG A 415 30.50 -23.47 -24.93
C ARG A 415 30.62 -23.34 -26.44
N ASP A 416 30.34 -22.17 -26.99
CA ASP A 416 30.40 -21.91 -28.43
C ASP A 416 31.83 -22.12 -28.98
N PRO A 417 32.00 -22.92 -30.05
CA PRO A 417 33.32 -23.18 -30.63
C PRO A 417 34.07 -21.91 -31.10
N ALA A 418 33.36 -20.92 -31.65
CA ALA A 418 33.96 -19.68 -32.12
C ALA A 418 34.43 -18.80 -30.95
N TYR A 419 33.67 -18.75 -29.85
CA TYR A 419 34.09 -18.07 -28.63
C TYR A 419 35.35 -18.71 -28.04
N ARG A 420 35.38 -20.04 -27.94
CA ARG A 420 36.56 -20.79 -27.45
C ARG A 420 37.77 -20.61 -28.36
N LYS A 421 37.56 -20.59 -29.68
CA LYS A 421 38.62 -20.32 -30.64
C LYS A 421 39.25 -18.94 -30.42
N ARG A 422 38.44 -17.88 -30.24
CA ARG A 422 38.95 -16.53 -29.97
C ARG A 422 39.84 -16.48 -28.73
N TRP A 423 39.42 -17.14 -27.66
CA TRP A 423 40.22 -17.23 -26.43
C TRP A 423 41.50 -18.04 -26.63
N LYS A 424 41.44 -19.15 -27.36
CA LYS A 424 42.62 -19.93 -27.68
C LYS A 424 43.63 -19.12 -28.50
N ASP A 425 43.18 -18.44 -29.56
CA ASP A 425 44.04 -17.61 -30.40
C ASP A 425 44.72 -16.49 -29.58
N ALA A 426 43.99 -15.86 -28.65
CA ALA A 426 44.53 -14.85 -27.76
C ALA A 426 45.55 -15.42 -26.75
N HIS A 427 45.22 -16.55 -26.13
CA HIS A 427 46.10 -17.21 -25.15
C HIS A 427 47.40 -17.67 -25.79
N ASP A 428 47.35 -18.37 -26.94
CA ASP A 428 48.53 -18.90 -27.62
C ASP A 428 49.53 -17.77 -27.98
N ASP A 429 49.02 -16.62 -28.44
CA ASP A 429 49.86 -15.47 -28.81
C ASP A 429 50.42 -14.70 -27.58
N LEU A 430 49.63 -14.57 -26.51
CA LEU A 430 50.09 -13.96 -25.27
C LEU A 430 51.13 -14.83 -24.54
N ALA A 431 50.93 -16.14 -24.50
CA ALA A 431 51.86 -17.10 -23.91
C ALA A 431 53.21 -17.11 -24.63
N ALA A 432 53.24 -16.83 -25.94
CA ALA A 432 54.47 -16.66 -26.70
C ALA A 432 55.24 -15.37 -26.33
N SER A 433 54.54 -14.34 -25.84
CA SER A 433 55.11 -13.00 -25.60
C SER A 433 55.42 -12.71 -24.14
N ILE A 434 54.74 -13.39 -23.20
CA ILE A 434 54.84 -13.17 -21.76
C ILE A 434 55.26 -14.48 -21.08
N PRO A 435 56.51 -14.58 -20.56
CA PRO A 435 57.00 -15.79 -19.92
C PRO A 435 56.12 -16.23 -18.74
N GLY A 436 55.74 -17.51 -18.72
CA GLY A 436 54.91 -18.07 -17.65
C GLY A 436 53.44 -17.61 -17.66
N PHE A 437 52.99 -16.97 -18.74
CA PHE A 437 51.61 -16.51 -18.86
C PHE A 437 50.64 -17.66 -19.05
N ASP A 438 49.69 -17.78 -18.12
CA ASP A 438 48.55 -18.69 -18.22
C ASP A 438 47.29 -17.97 -17.73
N LEU A 439 46.47 -17.51 -18.67
CA LEU A 439 45.23 -16.79 -18.36
C LEU A 439 44.02 -17.68 -18.71
N PRO A 440 43.27 -18.16 -17.71
CA PRO A 440 42.03 -18.86 -17.98
C PRO A 440 41.01 -17.91 -18.60
N VAL A 441 40.04 -18.48 -19.34
CA VAL A 441 38.89 -17.74 -19.86
C VAL A 441 38.24 -16.93 -18.73
N GLN A 442 38.07 -15.63 -18.97
CA GLN A 442 37.43 -14.72 -18.03
C GLN A 442 35.97 -14.54 -18.41
N HIS A 443 35.05 -14.84 -17.49
CA HIS A 443 33.61 -14.73 -17.70
C HIS A 443 33.22 -13.33 -18.21
N GLY A 444 32.45 -13.29 -19.30
CA GLY A 444 31.92 -12.04 -19.86
C GLY A 444 32.93 -11.18 -20.63
N LEU A 445 34.18 -11.61 -20.79
CA LEU A 445 35.15 -10.98 -21.70
C LEU A 445 35.21 -11.71 -23.04
N VAL A 446 35.35 -10.96 -24.14
CA VAL A 446 35.54 -11.49 -25.50
C VAL A 446 36.80 -10.90 -26.12
N PRO A 447 37.78 -11.71 -26.55
CA PRO A 447 38.94 -11.20 -27.29
C PRO A 447 38.52 -10.57 -28.62
N ILE A 448 38.95 -9.31 -28.83
CA ILE A 448 38.73 -8.55 -30.07
C ILE A 448 39.89 -8.79 -31.04
N GLY A 449 41.12 -8.86 -30.54
CA GLY A 449 42.36 -8.98 -31.31
C GLY A 449 43.49 -8.13 -30.73
N LYS A 450 44.68 -8.12 -31.36
CA LYS A 450 45.71 -7.10 -31.11
C LYS A 450 45.36 -5.78 -31.77
N ASN A 451 45.60 -4.67 -31.08
CA ASN A 451 45.54 -3.35 -31.67
C ASN A 451 46.77 -3.15 -32.58
N ALA A 452 46.56 -2.72 -33.83
CA ALA A 452 47.65 -2.60 -34.81
C ALA A 452 48.70 -1.56 -34.43
N LYS A 453 48.33 -0.54 -33.64
CA LYS A 453 49.22 0.55 -33.23
C LYS A 453 49.95 0.25 -31.93
N SER A 454 49.25 -0.21 -30.90
CA SER A 454 49.88 -0.50 -29.61
C SER A 454 50.46 -1.92 -29.51
N GLY A 455 50.07 -2.84 -30.40
CA GLY A 455 50.44 -4.25 -30.33
C GLY A 455 49.76 -5.04 -29.20
N MET A 456 48.98 -4.37 -28.34
CA MET A 456 48.35 -4.96 -27.17
C MET A 456 47.03 -5.64 -27.51
N TRP A 457 46.70 -6.72 -26.78
CA TRP A 457 45.40 -7.38 -26.90
C TRP A 457 44.29 -6.58 -26.23
N GLU A 458 43.16 -6.49 -26.93
CA GLU A 458 41.95 -5.84 -26.43
C GLU A 458 40.80 -6.85 -26.29
N PHE A 459 39.99 -6.63 -25.26
CA PHE A 459 38.91 -7.51 -24.82
C PHE A 459 37.65 -6.70 -24.57
N TYR A 460 36.52 -7.16 -25.10
CA TYR A 460 35.23 -6.50 -24.92
C TYR A 460 34.49 -7.06 -23.70
N HIS A 461 34.02 -6.18 -22.83
CA HIS A 461 33.26 -6.57 -21.64
C HIS A 461 31.76 -6.60 -21.91
N LEU A 462 31.25 -7.79 -22.21
CA LEU A 462 29.87 -8.03 -22.62
C LEU A 462 28.85 -7.49 -21.61
N ARG A 463 29.11 -7.67 -20.32
CA ARG A 463 28.16 -7.26 -19.27
C ARG A 463 27.93 -5.74 -19.26
N SER A 464 28.97 -4.97 -19.57
CA SER A 464 28.84 -3.51 -19.67
C SER A 464 28.07 -3.04 -20.91
N ALA A 465 28.10 -3.81 -22.00
CA ALA A 465 27.27 -3.56 -23.17
C ALA A 465 25.81 -4.00 -22.97
N TRP A 466 25.60 -5.08 -22.20
CA TRP A 466 24.28 -5.69 -21.98
C TRP A 466 23.31 -4.80 -21.22
N SER A 467 23.81 -3.99 -20.28
CA SER A 467 22.99 -3.18 -19.38
C SER A 467 22.13 -2.13 -20.10
N ALA A 468 22.40 -1.92 -21.38
CA ALA A 468 21.74 -0.97 -22.26
C ALA A 468 20.67 -1.59 -23.18
N LEU A 469 20.50 -2.93 -23.16
CA LEU A 469 19.63 -3.69 -24.07
C LEU A 469 18.74 -4.67 -23.28
N PRO A 470 17.46 -4.34 -23.00
CA PRO A 470 16.55 -5.31 -22.40
C PRO A 470 16.32 -6.47 -23.38
N ASP A 471 16.44 -7.70 -22.89
CA ASP A 471 16.09 -8.95 -23.58
C ASP A 471 17.02 -9.47 -24.68
N VAL A 472 18.28 -9.01 -24.76
CA VAL A 472 19.30 -9.67 -25.59
C VAL A 472 20.09 -10.72 -24.79
N THR A 473 20.45 -11.85 -25.43
CA THR A 473 21.38 -12.82 -24.84
C THR A 473 22.83 -12.34 -25.03
N PRO A 474 23.81 -12.83 -24.23
CA PRO A 474 25.21 -12.46 -24.40
C PRO A 474 25.76 -12.70 -25.82
N ALA A 475 25.27 -13.73 -26.51
CA ALA A 475 25.67 -14.06 -27.88
C ALA A 475 25.13 -13.06 -28.93
N GLN A 476 24.06 -12.33 -28.62
CA GLN A 476 23.46 -11.33 -29.52
C GLN A 476 24.11 -9.95 -29.38
N ILE A 477 24.96 -9.75 -28.37
CA ILE A 477 25.65 -8.48 -28.17
C ILE A 477 26.65 -8.28 -29.31
N PRO A 478 26.54 -7.19 -30.08
CA PRO A 478 27.53 -6.88 -31.11
C PRO A 478 28.89 -6.67 -30.46
N VAL A 479 29.84 -7.54 -30.79
CA VAL A 479 31.23 -7.40 -30.36
C VAL A 479 31.97 -6.62 -31.46
N PRO A 480 32.64 -5.51 -31.13
CA PRO A 480 33.42 -4.76 -32.09
C PRO A 480 34.46 -5.63 -32.79
N THR A 481 34.69 -5.33 -34.06
CA THR A 481 35.74 -5.92 -34.88
C THR A 481 36.79 -4.87 -35.20
N ARG A 482 37.93 -5.28 -35.77
CA ARG A 482 38.98 -4.35 -36.20
C ARG A 482 38.51 -3.39 -37.32
N ALA A 483 37.45 -3.72 -38.05
CA ALA A 483 36.85 -2.82 -39.04
C ALA A 483 36.16 -1.61 -38.39
N ASP A 484 35.80 -1.70 -37.10
CA ASP A 484 35.12 -0.65 -36.35
C ASP A 484 36.11 0.37 -35.75
N TYR A 485 37.42 0.25 -36.01
CA TYR A 485 38.43 1.15 -35.47
C TYR A 485 38.73 2.30 -36.44
N ASP A 486 39.10 3.46 -35.90
CA ASP A 486 39.61 4.59 -36.67
C ASP A 486 41.09 4.42 -37.01
N GLU A 487 41.62 5.33 -37.83
CA GLU A 487 43.02 5.34 -38.24
C GLU A 487 44.00 5.60 -37.08
N HIS A 488 43.52 6.09 -35.94
CA HIS A 488 44.31 6.32 -34.74
C HIS A 488 44.33 5.11 -33.79
N GLY A 489 43.60 4.04 -34.13
CA GLY A 489 43.48 2.83 -33.30
C GLY A 489 42.48 2.99 -32.15
N GLY A 490 41.63 4.01 -32.19
CA GLY A 490 40.45 4.18 -31.35
C GLY A 490 39.28 3.36 -31.89
N LEU A 491 38.43 2.84 -31.01
CA LEU A 491 37.16 2.24 -31.45
C LEU A 491 36.28 3.40 -31.92
N ARG A 492 35.76 3.35 -33.15
CA ARG A 492 34.94 4.44 -33.70
C ARG A 492 33.75 4.69 -32.78
N PRO A 493 33.38 5.95 -32.60
CA PRO A 493 32.21 6.30 -31.83
C PRO A 493 30.98 5.58 -32.37
N THR A 494 30.49 4.61 -31.61
CA THR A 494 29.13 4.09 -31.78
C THR A 494 28.25 4.76 -30.74
N ASP A 495 26.95 4.85 -31.02
CA ASP A 495 25.99 5.52 -30.14
C ASP A 495 26.04 4.96 -28.70
N ARG A 496 25.36 5.65 -27.77
CA ARG A 496 25.19 5.52 -26.30
C ARG A 496 25.51 4.17 -25.57
N LEU A 497 25.59 3.02 -26.25
CA LEU A 497 25.51 1.67 -25.71
C LEU A 497 26.81 0.83 -25.85
N ALA A 498 27.93 1.41 -26.26
CA ALA A 498 29.20 0.68 -26.40
C ALA A 498 29.72 0.19 -25.03
N GLY A 499 30.00 -1.11 -24.91
CA GLY A 499 30.63 -1.70 -23.73
C GLY A 499 32.07 -1.23 -23.51
N ILE A 500 32.61 -1.51 -22.33
CA ILE A 500 33.98 -1.20 -21.95
C ILE A 500 34.93 -2.14 -22.71
N VAL A 501 35.96 -1.57 -23.33
CA VAL A 501 37.08 -2.31 -23.90
C VAL A 501 38.22 -2.30 -22.89
N PHE A 502 38.70 -3.48 -22.54
CA PHE A 502 39.88 -3.68 -21.71
C PHE A 502 41.10 -3.97 -22.57
N VAL A 503 42.25 -3.49 -22.14
CA VAL A 503 43.57 -3.86 -22.67
C VAL A 503 44.24 -4.78 -21.67
N LEU A 504 44.82 -5.87 -22.13
CA LEU A 504 45.68 -6.70 -21.27
C LEU A 504 47.09 -6.13 -21.28
N LEU A 505 47.54 -5.69 -20.11
CA LEU A 505 48.90 -5.21 -19.88
C LEU A 505 49.77 -6.36 -19.35
N PRO A 506 51.01 -6.53 -19.85
CA PRO A 506 51.84 -7.68 -19.54
C PRO A 506 52.35 -7.71 -18.09
N GLY A 507 52.25 -6.60 -17.36
CA GLY A 507 52.92 -6.44 -16.08
C GLY A 507 54.45 -6.45 -16.23
N GLY A 508 55.15 -6.61 -15.12
CA GLY A 508 56.61 -6.53 -15.06
C GLY A 508 57.08 -5.67 -13.89
N THR A 509 58.39 -5.45 -13.82
CA THR A 509 58.98 -4.53 -12.84
C THR A 509 59.17 -3.17 -13.49
N PHE A 510 58.63 -2.13 -12.87
CA PHE A 510 58.81 -0.74 -13.26
C PHE A 510 59.10 0.10 -12.02
N THR A 511 59.57 1.33 -12.22
CA THR A 511 59.81 2.26 -11.12
C THR A 511 58.64 3.21 -11.02
N ILE A 512 58.04 3.29 -9.81
CA ILE A 512 56.95 4.22 -9.49
C ILE A 512 57.51 5.45 -8.75
N GLY A 513 56.89 6.61 -8.93
CA GLY A 513 57.25 7.86 -8.27
C GLY A 513 58.24 8.73 -9.06
N ALA A 514 58.51 9.91 -8.52
CA ALA A 514 59.35 10.93 -9.13
C ALA A 514 60.34 11.53 -8.12
N GLN A 515 61.43 12.12 -8.62
CA GLN A 515 62.44 12.82 -7.82
C GLN A 515 62.70 14.21 -8.38
N ASP A 516 63.03 15.17 -7.51
CA ASP A 516 63.24 16.58 -7.86
C ASP A 516 64.69 17.05 -7.62
N ASN A 517 65.58 16.14 -7.23
CA ASN A 517 66.89 16.48 -6.66
C ASN A 517 68.09 16.16 -7.57
N ASP A 518 67.91 15.33 -8.59
CA ASP A 518 68.90 15.01 -9.61
C ASP A 518 68.31 15.26 -11.01
N PRO A 519 68.57 16.42 -11.64
CA PRO A 519 68.10 16.77 -12.98
C PRO A 519 68.55 15.83 -14.10
N LEU A 520 69.55 14.98 -13.85
CA LEU A 520 70.05 13.99 -14.79
C LEU A 520 69.65 12.56 -14.40
N GLY A 521 69.00 12.39 -13.25
CA GLY A 521 68.50 11.12 -12.74
C GLY A 521 67.23 10.65 -13.44
N LEU A 522 66.97 9.34 -13.41
CA LEU A 522 65.70 8.79 -13.89
C LEU A 522 64.54 9.32 -13.03
N HIS A 523 63.36 9.45 -13.63
CA HIS A 523 62.16 9.97 -12.97
C HIS A 523 62.32 11.39 -12.40
N TYR A 524 63.16 12.23 -13.03
CA TYR A 524 63.25 13.64 -12.66
C TYR A 524 61.99 14.40 -13.05
N ASP A 525 61.26 14.93 -12.07
CA ASP A 525 60.17 15.87 -12.26
C ASP A 525 60.43 17.15 -11.43
N PRO A 526 60.78 18.28 -12.07
CA PRO A 526 61.03 19.54 -11.37
C PRO A 526 59.78 20.14 -10.71
N GLU A 527 58.58 19.68 -11.08
CA GLU A 527 57.30 20.09 -10.48
C GLU A 527 56.74 19.05 -9.50
N GLY A 528 57.46 17.93 -9.30
CA GLY A 528 57.05 16.83 -8.43
C GLY A 528 56.93 17.22 -6.96
N SER A 529 55.86 16.79 -6.31
CA SER A 529 55.63 16.98 -4.87
C SER A 529 56.36 15.93 -4.03
N ARG A 530 56.78 16.29 -2.80
CA ARG A 530 57.29 15.33 -1.78
C ARG A 530 56.32 14.19 -1.47
N THR A 531 55.05 14.30 -1.85
CA THR A 531 54.01 13.29 -1.67
C THR A 531 53.97 12.23 -2.77
N GLU A 532 54.65 12.45 -3.91
CA GLU A 532 54.73 11.49 -5.04
C GLU A 532 55.69 10.32 -4.76
N GLY A 533 56.42 10.37 -3.64
CA GLY A 533 57.28 9.30 -3.16
C GLY A 533 58.59 9.17 -3.93
N TRP A 534 59.63 8.66 -3.27
CA TRP A 534 60.91 8.41 -3.93
C TRP A 534 60.80 7.28 -4.96
N PRO A 535 61.48 7.38 -6.12
CA PRO A 535 61.46 6.34 -7.14
C PRO A 535 61.80 4.96 -6.57
N GLN A 536 60.86 4.02 -6.68
CA GLN A 536 61.01 2.68 -6.10
C GLN A 536 60.50 1.60 -7.07
N PRO A 537 61.17 0.43 -7.14
CA PRO A 537 60.75 -0.65 -8.03
C PRO A 537 59.48 -1.32 -7.50
N VAL A 538 58.50 -1.49 -8.37
CA VAL A 538 57.25 -2.23 -8.14
C VAL A 538 57.11 -3.30 -9.20
N THR A 539 56.76 -4.51 -8.78
CA THR A 539 56.47 -5.63 -9.69
C THR A 539 54.96 -5.87 -9.76
N LEU A 540 54.40 -5.78 -10.96
CA LEU A 540 52.99 -6.07 -11.23
C LEU A 540 52.84 -7.38 -12.00
N ALA A 541 51.86 -8.20 -11.63
CA ALA A 541 51.39 -9.29 -12.48
C ALA A 541 50.62 -8.73 -13.69
N PRO A 542 50.48 -9.49 -14.80
CA PRO A 542 49.62 -9.09 -15.92
C PRO A 542 48.19 -8.75 -15.44
N PHE A 543 47.60 -7.70 -16.00
CA PHE A 543 46.27 -7.24 -15.58
C PHE A 543 45.50 -6.55 -16.72
N PHE A 544 44.18 -6.53 -16.60
CA PHE A 544 43.31 -5.79 -17.50
C PHE A 544 43.10 -4.36 -17.00
N LEU A 545 43.21 -3.38 -17.89
CA LEU A 545 42.81 -2.01 -17.63
C LEU A 545 41.82 -1.52 -18.69
N ALA A 546 40.81 -0.77 -18.28
CA ALA A 546 39.89 -0.14 -19.23
C ALA A 546 40.68 0.80 -20.13
N LYS A 547 40.48 0.71 -21.45
CA LYS A 547 41.24 1.49 -22.45
C LYS A 547 41.02 3.00 -22.30
N HIS A 548 39.84 3.40 -21.86
CA HIS A 548 39.45 4.79 -21.63
C HIS A 548 38.70 4.89 -20.30
N GLU A 549 38.57 6.11 -19.78
CA GLU A 549 37.68 6.37 -18.66
C GLU A 549 36.23 5.99 -19.01
N VAL A 550 35.47 5.60 -17.98
CA VAL A 550 34.05 5.27 -18.15
C VAL A 550 33.30 6.51 -18.64
N THR A 551 32.58 6.38 -19.75
CA THR A 551 31.85 7.49 -20.36
C THR A 551 30.51 7.76 -19.66
N GLN A 552 29.92 8.93 -19.87
CA GLN A 552 28.57 9.25 -19.38
C GLN A 552 27.52 8.24 -19.88
N GLY A 553 27.64 7.78 -21.13
CA GLY A 553 26.75 6.77 -21.71
C GLY A 553 26.90 5.41 -21.04
N GLN A 554 28.15 4.97 -20.84
CA GLN A 554 28.46 3.72 -20.14
C GLN A 554 27.98 3.76 -18.69
N TRP A 555 28.24 4.86 -17.97
CA TRP A 555 27.76 5.03 -16.60
C TRP A 555 26.24 4.98 -16.54
N ALA A 556 25.54 5.72 -17.39
CA ALA A 556 24.07 5.74 -17.41
C ALA A 556 23.48 4.34 -17.67
N ALA A 557 24.14 3.51 -18.49
CA ALA A 557 23.75 2.12 -18.72
C ALA A 557 24.02 1.23 -17.50
N LEU A 558 25.20 1.33 -16.89
CA LEU A 558 25.63 0.49 -15.77
C LEU A 558 24.92 0.84 -14.45
N ALA A 559 24.73 2.14 -14.18
CA ALA A 559 24.15 2.68 -12.95
C ALA A 559 22.62 2.85 -13.02
N GLN A 560 21.96 2.19 -13.98
CA GLN A 560 20.50 2.17 -14.12
C GLN A 560 19.84 3.56 -14.20
N GLY A 561 20.48 4.49 -14.94
CA GLY A 561 19.96 5.82 -15.20
C GLY A 561 20.39 6.92 -14.22
N GLU A 562 21.24 6.63 -13.22
CA GLU A 562 21.92 7.68 -12.46
C GLU A 562 22.85 8.48 -13.37
N ALA A 563 22.77 9.81 -13.33
CA ALA A 563 23.57 10.72 -14.13
C ALA A 563 24.25 11.77 -13.20
N PRO A 564 25.41 11.44 -12.60
CA PRO A 564 26.06 12.31 -11.63
C PRO A 564 26.73 13.54 -12.26
N SER A 565 27.03 13.49 -13.56
CA SER A 565 27.68 14.59 -14.28
C SER A 565 26.88 15.89 -14.22
N SER A 566 27.54 16.97 -13.83
CA SER A 566 27.06 18.35 -13.98
C SER A 566 26.95 18.78 -15.44
N HIS A 567 27.86 18.30 -16.29
CA HIS A 567 27.87 18.63 -17.71
C HIS A 567 26.88 17.74 -18.47
N GLN A 568 25.69 18.26 -18.73
CA GLN A 568 24.62 17.53 -19.41
C GLN A 568 24.87 17.43 -20.91
N VAL A 569 24.61 16.25 -21.47
CA VAL A 569 24.66 15.98 -22.91
C VAL A 569 23.78 16.96 -23.68
N GLY A 570 24.31 17.51 -24.78
CA GLY A 570 23.62 18.45 -25.66
C GLY A 570 23.83 19.94 -25.32
N TYR A 571 24.31 20.24 -24.12
CA TYR A 571 24.79 21.58 -23.74
C TYR A 571 26.21 21.80 -24.26
N GLY A 572 26.50 23.02 -24.70
CA GLY A 572 27.85 23.49 -25.02
C GLY A 572 28.20 24.69 -24.13
N GLN A 573 29.48 24.92 -23.88
CA GLN A 573 29.91 26.20 -23.30
C GLN A 573 29.61 27.32 -24.30
N GLN A 574 29.12 28.46 -23.81
CA GLN A 574 28.94 29.65 -24.66
C GLN A 574 30.27 30.01 -25.33
N GLY A 575 30.30 30.02 -26.66
CA GLY A 575 31.48 30.37 -27.45
C GLY A 575 32.38 29.21 -27.89
N THR A 576 32.02 27.95 -27.59
CA THR A 576 32.77 26.76 -28.07
C THR A 576 31.93 25.92 -29.04
N GLU A 577 32.53 25.41 -30.12
CA GLU A 577 31.88 24.45 -31.04
C GLU A 577 31.72 23.04 -30.41
N HIS A 578 32.41 22.78 -29.29
CA HIS A 578 32.39 21.48 -28.62
C HIS A 578 31.13 21.31 -27.76
N ARG A 579 30.31 20.32 -28.12
CA ARG A 579 29.11 19.91 -27.37
C ARG A 579 29.42 18.69 -26.53
N ILE A 580 28.87 18.64 -25.32
CA ILE A 580 28.97 17.46 -24.46
C ILE A 580 28.17 16.32 -25.08
N THR A 581 28.80 15.16 -25.22
CA THR A 581 28.24 13.93 -25.79
C THR A 581 28.22 12.80 -24.76
N TRP A 582 27.55 11.70 -25.09
CA TRP A 582 27.56 10.49 -24.27
C TRP A 582 28.94 9.83 -24.14
N GLN A 583 29.92 10.24 -24.95
CA GLN A 583 31.27 9.67 -24.96
C GLN A 583 32.23 10.40 -24.03
N ASN A 584 31.86 11.58 -23.53
CA ASN A 584 32.67 12.27 -22.54
C ASN A 584 32.77 11.42 -21.25
N PRO A 585 33.89 11.47 -20.54
CA PRO A 585 34.03 10.81 -19.23
C PRO A 585 32.92 11.22 -18.27
N VAL A 586 32.46 10.27 -17.46
CA VAL A 586 31.57 10.58 -16.33
C VAL A 586 32.33 11.34 -15.26
N GLU A 587 31.68 12.30 -14.62
CA GLU A 587 32.27 13.12 -13.55
C GLU A 587 31.28 13.29 -12.37
N ARG A 588 31.77 13.86 -11.26
CA ARG A 588 31.11 13.86 -9.92
C ARG A 588 30.77 12.48 -9.35
N VAL A 589 31.57 11.48 -9.70
CA VAL A 589 31.47 10.14 -9.13
C VAL A 589 32.29 10.06 -7.85
N THR A 590 31.68 9.62 -6.75
CA THR A 590 32.43 9.36 -5.51
C THR A 590 33.15 8.01 -5.57
N TRP A 591 34.20 7.84 -4.77
CA TRP A 591 34.93 6.55 -4.69
C TRP A 591 33.99 5.37 -4.40
N ARG A 592 33.04 5.51 -3.47
CA ARG A 592 32.08 4.44 -3.13
C ARG A 592 31.16 4.11 -4.31
N MET A 593 30.74 5.11 -5.08
CA MET A 593 29.92 4.86 -6.29
C MET A 593 30.71 4.07 -7.33
N ALA A 594 31.98 4.43 -7.56
CA ALA A 594 32.84 3.74 -8.51
C ALA A 594 33.12 2.30 -8.07
N ASP A 595 33.46 2.08 -6.80
CA ASP A 595 33.79 0.76 -6.23
C ASP A 595 32.56 -0.18 -6.19
N ASP A 596 31.41 0.33 -5.75
CA ASP A 596 30.16 -0.44 -5.74
C ASP A 596 29.74 -0.83 -7.16
N LEU A 597 29.90 0.06 -8.14
CA LEU A 597 29.60 -0.23 -9.54
C LEU A 597 30.56 -1.28 -10.07
N ALA A 598 31.87 -1.07 -9.92
CA ALA A 598 32.88 -2.01 -10.40
C ALA A 598 32.63 -3.42 -9.84
N THR A 599 32.42 -3.54 -8.53
CA THR A 599 32.20 -4.81 -7.85
C THR A 599 30.96 -5.56 -8.37
N ARG A 600 29.83 -4.86 -8.59
CA ARG A 600 28.60 -5.47 -9.14
C ARG A 600 28.80 -6.09 -10.53
N PHE A 601 29.75 -5.55 -11.29
CA PHE A 601 30.08 -5.98 -12.64
C PHE A 601 31.31 -6.90 -12.70
N GLY A 602 31.85 -7.31 -11.56
CA GLY A 602 33.03 -8.18 -11.45
C GLY A 602 34.33 -7.49 -11.84
N LEU A 603 34.35 -6.17 -11.72
CA LEU A 603 35.49 -5.30 -11.97
C LEU A 603 35.98 -4.72 -10.63
N ARG A 604 37.10 -3.99 -10.68
CA ARG A 604 37.61 -3.21 -9.55
C ARG A 604 38.27 -1.93 -10.06
N VAL A 605 38.36 -0.93 -9.19
CA VAL A 605 39.17 0.26 -9.46
C VAL A 605 40.66 -0.15 -9.43
N PRO A 606 41.51 0.30 -10.37
CA PRO A 606 42.93 -0.03 -10.36
C PRO A 606 43.62 0.55 -9.12
N THR A 607 44.70 -0.11 -8.67
CA THR A 607 45.62 0.51 -7.71
C THR A 607 46.40 1.64 -8.37
N GLU A 608 46.90 2.60 -7.60
CA GLU A 608 47.76 3.68 -8.11
C GLU A 608 48.94 3.16 -8.95
N ALA A 609 49.65 2.13 -8.47
CA ALA A 609 50.74 1.51 -9.22
C ALA A 609 50.31 0.90 -10.57
N GLN A 610 49.10 0.37 -10.66
CA GLN A 610 48.56 -0.15 -11.92
C GLN A 610 48.17 0.97 -12.88
N TRP A 611 47.77 2.13 -12.35
CA TRP A 611 47.40 3.29 -13.14
C TRP A 611 48.64 4.03 -13.65
N GLU A 612 49.69 4.18 -12.84
CA GLU A 612 50.95 4.81 -13.24
C GLU A 612 51.78 3.94 -14.20
N TYR A 613 51.67 2.61 -14.10
CA TYR A 613 52.29 1.69 -15.05
C TYR A 613 51.70 1.78 -16.47
N ALA A 614 50.41 2.10 -16.57
CA ALA A 614 49.62 1.99 -17.79
C ALA A 614 49.65 3.29 -18.60
#